data_AF-A0A4Q4DB37-F1
#
_entry.id   AF-A0A4Q4DB37-F1
#
_cell.length_a   1.000
_cell.length_b   1.000
_cell.length_c   1.000
_cell.angle_alpha   90.00
_cell.angle_beta   90.00
_cell.angle_gamma   90.00
#
_symmetry.space_group_name_H-M   'P 1'
#
loop_
_entity.id
_entity.type
_entity.pdbx_description
1 polymer ?
#
loop_
_entity_poly.entity_id
_entity_poly.type
_entity_poly.pdbx_seq_one_letter_code
_entity_poly.pdbx_strand_id
1 'polypeptide(L)'
;MQLSDVPDLAHTRPRAVHWLATATAMAAVVALAGLLQPGAATASQSGSGSPKAADPGRAPLPAPDPSGVDFPLECGGVGTTVTKKSSGDLDGDGNPETVAVVRCAAGSGTPPNGVYVLTRAGGEGERARIVATLVDPEDKLTVGPDFAVRDGEILATLFGYSGPTVPSCCPDEEQRVSWRWQNGAFVRGERPVARSV
;
A
#
# COMPACT_ATOMS: atom_id res chain seq x y z
N MET A 1 7.65 62.68 24.55
CA MET A 1 7.08 61.37 24.93
C MET A 1 8.21 60.56 25.52
N GLN A 2 8.09 60.18 26.78
CA GLN A 2 9.11 59.42 27.52
C GLN A 2 8.97 57.95 27.13
N LEU A 3 10.05 57.34 26.64
CA LEU A 3 10.10 55.89 26.38
C LEU A 3 10.05 55.19 27.74
N SER A 4 9.06 54.32 27.92
CA SER A 4 8.91 53.51 29.14
C SER A 4 10.13 52.62 29.34
N ASP A 5 10.72 52.70 30.54
CA ASP A 5 11.72 51.75 31.05
C ASP A 5 11.02 50.40 31.26
N VAL A 6 11.22 49.47 30.34
CA VAL A 6 10.76 48.08 30.52
C VAL A 6 11.86 47.36 31.31
N PRO A 7 11.53 46.65 32.41
CA PRO A 7 12.55 45.92 33.17
C PRO A 7 13.33 44.96 32.26
N ASP A 8 14.67 45.02 32.29
CA ASP A 8 15.52 44.02 31.65
C ASP A 8 15.19 42.66 32.27
N LEU A 9 14.51 41.80 31.51
CA LEU A 9 14.29 40.39 31.84
C LEU A 9 15.61 39.63 31.68
N ALA A 10 16.62 40.00 32.47
CA ALA A 10 17.92 39.34 32.50
C ALA A 10 17.82 37.84 32.86
N HIS A 11 16.67 37.41 33.40
CA HIS A 11 16.38 36.04 33.79
C HIS A 11 15.71 35.19 32.69
N THR A 12 15.42 35.73 31.50
CA THR A 12 14.90 34.96 30.35
C THR A 12 15.91 34.88 29.21
N ARG A 13 17.21 34.76 29.53
CA ARG A 13 18.23 34.43 28.53
C ARG A 13 18.52 32.93 28.62
N PRO A 14 17.98 32.09 27.71
CA PRO A 14 18.32 30.68 27.69
C PRO A 14 19.83 30.56 27.46
N ARG A 15 20.54 30.05 28.47
CA ARG A 15 21.98 29.77 28.33
C ARG A 15 22.18 28.75 27.22
N ALA A 16 23.30 28.79 26.50
CA ALA A 16 23.61 27.82 25.43
C ALA A 16 23.40 26.35 25.85
N VAL A 17 23.62 26.05 27.13
CA VAL A 17 23.34 24.74 27.74
C VAL A 17 21.87 24.31 27.62
N HIS A 18 20.91 25.23 27.70
CA HIS A 18 19.48 24.91 27.53
C HIS A 18 19.15 24.52 26.08
N TRP A 19 19.78 25.19 25.11
CA TRP A 19 19.64 24.85 23.69
C TRP A 19 20.29 23.50 23.36
N LEU A 20 21.46 23.23 23.95
CA LEU A 20 22.09 21.92 23.85
C LEU A 20 21.21 20.82 24.47
N ALA A 21 20.66 21.05 25.67
CA ALA A 21 19.79 20.09 26.34
C ALA A 21 18.53 19.78 25.52
N THR A 22 17.91 20.78 24.90
CA THR A 22 16.73 20.57 24.02
C THR A 22 17.10 19.83 22.75
N ALA A 23 18.20 20.20 22.09
CA ALA A 23 18.68 19.50 20.91
C ALA A 23 18.98 18.02 21.19
N THR A 24 19.66 17.73 22.31
CA THR A 24 19.96 16.35 22.72
C THR A 24 18.67 15.58 23.04
N ALA A 25 17.71 16.20 23.72
CA ALA A 25 16.41 15.57 24.00
C ALA A 25 15.66 15.23 22.70
N MET A 26 15.61 16.13 21.72
CA MET A 26 14.97 15.86 20.43
C MET A 26 15.70 14.76 19.66
N ALA A 27 17.04 14.79 19.63
CA ALA A 27 17.84 13.76 18.98
C ALA A 27 17.62 12.38 19.63
N ALA A 28 17.51 12.33 20.96
CA ALA A 28 17.21 11.09 21.68
C ALA A 28 15.82 10.56 21.34
N VAL A 29 14.79 11.42 21.24
CA VAL A 29 13.44 11.01 20.82
C VAL A 29 13.44 10.48 19.39
N VAL A 30 14.11 11.15 18.45
CA VAL A 30 14.21 10.69 17.05
C VAL A 30 14.95 9.34 16.97
N ALA A 31 16.04 9.20 17.72
CA ALA A 31 16.78 7.93 17.78
C ALA A 31 15.93 6.81 18.40
N LEU A 32 15.20 7.08 19.49
CA LEU A 32 14.33 6.11 20.14
C LEU A 32 13.14 5.72 19.25
N ALA A 33 12.57 6.67 18.50
CA ALA A 33 11.54 6.40 17.50
C ALA A 33 12.05 5.56 16.33
N GLY A 34 13.33 5.75 15.94
CA GLY A 34 14.01 4.88 14.98
C GLY A 34 14.24 3.45 15.50
N LEU A 35 14.46 3.29 16.80
CA LEU A 35 14.57 1.97 17.45
C LEU A 35 13.20 1.30 17.67
N LEU A 36 12.15 2.10 17.88
CA LEU A 36 10.75 1.69 18.04
C LEU A 36 9.98 1.79 16.72
N GLN A 37 10.66 1.63 15.58
CA GLN A 37 9.96 1.52 14.31
C GLN A 37 8.93 0.39 14.43
N PRO A 38 7.65 0.61 14.04
CA PRO A 38 6.74 -0.49 13.82
C PRO A 38 7.47 -1.46 12.90
N GLY A 39 7.49 -2.75 13.26
CA GLY A 39 8.15 -3.77 12.45
C GLY A 39 7.76 -3.53 10.99
N ALA A 40 8.75 -3.52 10.09
CA ALA A 40 8.51 -3.42 8.65
C ALA A 40 7.31 -4.31 8.34
N ALA A 41 6.25 -3.74 7.74
CA ALA A 41 5.06 -4.50 7.39
C ALA A 41 5.52 -5.83 6.79
N THR A 42 5.33 -6.91 7.53
CA THR A 42 5.87 -8.23 7.22
C THR A 42 5.02 -8.85 6.13
N ALA A 43 5.05 -8.23 4.96
CA ALA A 43 4.76 -8.83 3.67
C ALA A 43 6.06 -8.91 2.84
N SER A 44 7.22 -8.97 3.49
CA SER A 44 8.48 -9.33 2.83
C SER A 44 8.75 -10.81 3.06
N GLN A 45 8.34 -11.66 2.11
CA GLN A 45 8.88 -13.01 2.05
C GLN A 45 10.31 -12.98 1.52
N SER A 46 11.16 -13.82 2.12
CA SER A 46 12.55 -14.07 1.79
C SER A 46 12.72 -14.53 0.34
N GLY A 47 12.81 -13.57 -0.57
CA GLY A 47 13.20 -13.76 -1.96
C GLY A 47 14.10 -12.60 -2.37
N SER A 48 15.26 -12.47 -1.73
CA SER A 48 16.23 -11.40 -1.94
C SER A 48 16.99 -11.48 -3.28
N GLY A 49 16.34 -12.00 -4.32
CA GLY A 49 16.84 -11.88 -5.68
C GLY A 49 16.19 -10.66 -6.33
N SER A 50 17.00 -9.74 -6.86
CA SER A 50 16.49 -8.80 -7.87
C SER A 50 15.76 -9.59 -8.97
N PRO A 51 14.65 -9.07 -9.54
CA PRO A 51 13.98 -9.72 -10.65
C PRO A 51 15.02 -10.02 -11.73
N LYS A 52 15.24 -11.30 -12.01
CA LYS A 52 16.14 -11.70 -13.08
C LYS A 52 15.32 -11.62 -14.35
N ALA A 53 15.63 -10.64 -15.19
CA ALA A 53 15.02 -10.51 -16.50
C ALA A 53 14.96 -11.87 -17.20
N ALA A 54 13.79 -12.19 -17.75
CA ALA A 54 13.57 -13.38 -18.54
C ALA A 54 14.60 -13.44 -19.68
N ASP A 55 15.00 -14.67 -20.03
CA ASP A 55 15.93 -14.90 -21.13
C ASP A 55 15.30 -14.34 -22.43
N PRO A 56 15.97 -13.42 -23.16
CA PRO A 56 15.42 -12.74 -24.34
C PRO A 56 15.00 -13.68 -25.50
N GLY A 57 15.26 -14.99 -25.40
CA GLY A 57 14.77 -16.00 -26.35
C GLY A 57 13.52 -16.78 -25.92
N ARG A 58 12.98 -16.59 -24.71
CA ARG A 58 11.84 -17.37 -24.20
C ARG A 58 10.56 -16.56 -24.26
N ALA A 59 9.49 -17.14 -24.82
CA ALA A 59 8.17 -16.51 -24.81
C ALA A 59 7.70 -16.26 -23.36
N PRO A 60 7.06 -15.11 -23.08
CA PRO A 60 6.50 -14.84 -21.75
C PRO A 60 5.55 -15.95 -21.32
N LEU A 61 5.65 -16.36 -20.06
CA LEU A 61 4.72 -17.32 -19.47
C LEU A 61 3.36 -16.64 -19.26
N PRO A 62 2.25 -17.40 -19.25
CA PRO A 62 0.95 -16.84 -18.90
C PRO A 62 0.96 -16.29 -17.47
N ALA A 63 0.14 -15.27 -17.22
CA ALA A 63 0.01 -14.68 -15.89
C ALA A 63 -0.54 -15.72 -14.89
N PRO A 64 -0.11 -15.68 -13.60
CA PRO A 64 -0.59 -16.60 -12.59
C PRO A 64 -2.11 -16.56 -12.43
N ASP A 65 -2.76 -17.72 -12.33
CA ASP A 65 -4.18 -17.79 -12.03
C ASP A 65 -4.42 -17.57 -10.53
N PRO A 66 -5.26 -16.60 -10.12
CA PRO A 66 -5.61 -16.40 -8.71
C PRO A 66 -6.51 -17.51 -8.14
N SER A 67 -7.01 -18.43 -8.97
CA SER A 67 -7.83 -19.53 -8.48
C SER A 67 -7.03 -20.46 -7.55
N GLY A 68 -7.61 -20.80 -6.40
CA GLY A 68 -6.97 -21.66 -5.40
C GLY A 68 -5.82 -21.02 -4.62
N VAL A 69 -5.61 -19.70 -4.73
CA VAL A 69 -4.71 -18.96 -3.84
C VAL A 69 -5.38 -18.75 -2.48
N ASP A 70 -4.66 -19.04 -1.42
CA ASP A 70 -5.06 -18.71 -0.05
C ASP A 70 -4.82 -17.22 0.21
N PHE A 71 -5.87 -16.42 0.03
CA PHE A 71 -5.81 -14.98 0.32
C PHE A 71 -5.94 -14.74 1.82
N PRO A 72 -5.14 -13.82 2.41
CA PRO A 72 -5.15 -13.53 3.84
C PRO A 72 -6.36 -12.66 4.23
N LEU A 73 -7.56 -13.21 4.09
CA LEU A 73 -8.81 -12.62 4.56
C LEU A 73 -9.44 -13.50 5.62
N GLU A 74 -9.82 -12.89 6.73
CA GLU A 74 -10.53 -13.55 7.82
C GLU A 74 -12.04 -13.64 7.52
N CYS A 75 -12.42 -14.65 6.72
CA CYS A 75 -13.80 -14.80 6.24
C CYS A 75 -14.67 -15.76 7.08
N GLY A 76 -14.22 -16.25 8.23
CA GLY A 76 -15.04 -17.04 9.16
C GLY A 76 -15.74 -18.28 8.57
N GLY A 77 -15.23 -18.85 7.47
CA GLY A 77 -15.74 -20.07 6.84
C GLY A 77 -16.53 -19.88 5.54
N VAL A 78 -16.89 -18.65 5.14
CA VAL A 78 -17.58 -18.45 3.84
C VAL A 78 -16.63 -18.50 2.63
N GLY A 79 -15.32 -18.53 2.87
CA GLY A 79 -14.29 -18.50 1.83
C GLY A 79 -14.15 -17.13 1.17
N THR A 80 -13.31 -17.06 0.14
CA THR A 80 -12.98 -15.83 -0.59
C THR A 80 -13.44 -15.90 -2.04
N THR A 81 -13.71 -14.75 -2.64
CA THR A 81 -14.05 -14.64 -4.06
C THR A 81 -13.22 -13.53 -4.72
N VAL A 82 -12.66 -13.85 -5.89
CA VAL A 82 -11.98 -12.88 -6.75
C VAL A 82 -13.04 -12.15 -7.57
N THR A 83 -13.22 -10.86 -7.31
CA THR A 83 -14.24 -10.03 -7.97
C THR A 83 -13.73 -9.35 -9.23
N LYS A 84 -12.43 -9.07 -9.27
CA LYS A 84 -11.73 -8.48 -10.42
C LYS A 84 -10.32 -9.05 -10.49
N LYS A 85 -9.77 -9.15 -11.70
CA LYS A 85 -8.37 -9.44 -11.93
C LYS A 85 -7.84 -8.70 -13.14
N SER A 86 -6.57 -8.35 -13.12
CA SER A 86 -5.84 -7.77 -14.25
C SER A 86 -4.39 -8.22 -14.18
N SER A 87 -3.71 -8.31 -15.32
CA SER A 87 -2.37 -8.87 -15.39
C SER A 87 -1.48 -8.03 -16.31
N GLY A 88 -0.18 -8.04 -16.04
CA GLY A 88 0.84 -7.33 -16.81
C GLY A 88 2.20 -7.51 -16.15
N ASP A 89 3.27 -7.21 -16.89
CA ASP A 89 4.63 -7.17 -16.35
C ASP A 89 4.76 -5.93 -15.46
N LEU A 90 4.73 -6.13 -14.13
CA LEU A 90 4.70 -5.04 -13.16
C LEU A 90 6.07 -4.67 -12.63
N ASP A 91 7.02 -5.61 -12.64
CA ASP A 91 8.39 -5.40 -12.15
C ASP A 91 9.43 -5.24 -13.28
N GLY A 92 9.03 -5.44 -14.54
CA GLY A 92 9.86 -5.26 -15.73
C GLY A 92 10.74 -6.47 -16.05
N ASP A 93 10.46 -7.64 -15.47
CA ASP A 93 11.27 -8.85 -15.69
C ASP A 93 10.86 -9.64 -16.96
N GLY A 94 9.81 -9.21 -17.66
CA GLY A 94 9.30 -9.85 -18.88
C GLY A 94 8.26 -10.95 -18.62
N ASN A 95 7.98 -11.31 -17.37
CA ASN A 95 6.87 -12.18 -16.99
C ASN A 95 5.73 -11.34 -16.42
N PRO A 96 4.46 -11.69 -16.73
CA PRO A 96 3.34 -10.97 -16.16
C PRO A 96 2.98 -11.45 -14.75
N GLU A 97 2.71 -10.49 -13.87
CA GLU A 97 2.02 -10.68 -12.60
C GLU A 97 0.49 -10.66 -12.80
N THR A 98 -0.24 -11.14 -11.79
CA THR A 98 -1.69 -10.95 -11.69
C THR A 98 -2.05 -10.16 -10.45
N VAL A 99 -2.84 -9.10 -10.61
CA VAL A 99 -3.43 -8.35 -9.51
C VAL A 99 -4.86 -8.82 -9.33
N ALA A 100 -5.20 -9.31 -8.13
CA ALA A 100 -6.51 -9.83 -7.77
C ALA A 100 -7.19 -8.93 -6.74
N VAL A 101 -8.45 -8.55 -7.01
CA VAL A 101 -9.32 -7.89 -6.05
C VAL A 101 -10.22 -8.94 -5.41
N VAL A 102 -10.07 -9.13 -4.11
CA VAL A 102 -10.65 -10.24 -3.37
C VAL A 102 -11.50 -9.71 -2.23
N ARG A 103 -12.58 -10.42 -1.93
CA ARG A 103 -13.39 -10.20 -0.73
C ARG A 103 -13.88 -11.54 -0.19
N CYS A 104 -14.43 -11.56 1.00
CA CYS A 104 -15.15 -12.74 1.49
C CYS A 104 -16.33 -13.08 0.58
N ALA A 105 -16.64 -14.36 0.40
CA ALA A 105 -17.80 -14.78 -0.41
C ALA A 105 -19.12 -14.69 0.38
N ALA A 106 -19.32 -13.59 1.12
CA ALA A 106 -20.58 -13.29 1.80
C ALA A 106 -21.52 -12.51 0.87
N GLY A 107 -22.83 -12.68 1.06
CA GLY A 107 -23.89 -12.01 0.29
C GLY A 107 -24.05 -10.52 0.62
N SER A 108 -25.28 -10.06 0.88
CA SER A 108 -25.54 -8.67 1.24
C SER A 108 -24.77 -8.31 2.53
N GLY A 109 -23.89 -7.30 2.46
CA GLY A 109 -23.06 -6.88 3.59
C GLY A 109 -21.57 -7.22 3.49
N THR A 110 -21.04 -7.56 2.31
CA THR A 110 -19.59 -7.68 2.08
C THR A 110 -18.92 -6.32 1.90
N PRO A 111 -18.23 -5.78 2.93
CA PRO A 111 -16.99 -5.06 2.70
C PRO A 111 -15.93 -5.57 3.69
N PRO A 112 -14.67 -5.78 3.29
CA PRO A 112 -13.83 -4.91 2.45
C PRO A 112 -13.16 -5.66 1.28
N ASN A 113 -12.52 -4.93 0.37
CA ASN A 113 -11.65 -5.55 -0.63
C ASN A 113 -10.21 -5.64 -0.11
N GLY A 114 -9.58 -6.78 -0.32
CA GLY A 114 -8.13 -6.88 -0.37
C GLY A 114 -7.68 -6.82 -1.83
N VAL A 115 -6.56 -6.15 -2.09
CA VAL A 115 -5.93 -6.14 -3.41
C VAL A 115 -4.56 -6.77 -3.31
N TYR A 116 -4.33 -7.86 -4.03
CA TYR A 116 -3.11 -8.66 -3.91
C TYR A 116 -2.41 -8.78 -5.26
N VAL A 117 -1.08 -8.72 -5.24
CA VAL A 117 -0.24 -9.00 -6.41
C VAL A 117 0.29 -10.42 -6.31
N LEU A 118 0.12 -11.16 -7.38
CA LEU A 118 0.53 -12.54 -7.54
C LEU A 118 1.65 -12.64 -8.56
N THR A 119 2.69 -13.40 -8.21
CA THR A 119 3.68 -13.88 -9.17
C THR A 119 3.70 -15.41 -9.17
N ARG A 120 4.42 -15.99 -10.12
CA ARG A 120 4.64 -17.44 -10.19
C ARG A 120 5.68 -17.85 -9.14
N ALA A 121 5.39 -18.89 -8.35
CA ALA A 121 6.42 -19.52 -7.53
C ALA A 121 7.45 -20.24 -8.44
N GLY A 122 8.75 -20.02 -8.21
CA GLY A 122 9.79 -20.74 -8.94
C GLY A 122 9.87 -22.21 -8.50
N GLY A 123 9.69 -23.15 -9.44
CA GLY A 123 9.77 -24.60 -9.20
C GLY A 123 8.70 -25.40 -9.97
N GLU A 124 8.88 -26.72 -10.11
CA GLU A 124 7.88 -27.59 -10.75
C GLU A 124 6.55 -27.59 -9.96
N GLY A 125 5.44 -27.34 -10.65
CA GLY A 125 4.10 -27.25 -10.06
C GLY A 125 3.56 -25.83 -9.81
N GLU A 126 4.31 -24.80 -10.25
CA GLU A 126 3.97 -23.38 -10.45
C GLU A 126 2.61 -22.89 -9.92
N ARG A 127 2.46 -22.82 -8.60
CA ARG A 127 1.32 -22.13 -7.96
C ARG A 127 1.56 -20.63 -7.94
N ALA A 128 0.48 -19.86 -8.08
CA ALA A 128 0.51 -18.43 -7.82
C ALA A 128 0.85 -18.18 -6.34
N ARG A 129 1.72 -17.21 -6.07
CA ARG A 129 2.07 -16.76 -4.71
C ARG A 129 1.81 -15.27 -4.58
N ILE A 130 1.32 -14.85 -3.41
CA ILE A 130 1.15 -13.44 -3.08
C ILE A 130 2.52 -12.82 -2.78
N VAL A 131 2.82 -11.70 -3.44
CA VAL A 131 4.07 -10.93 -3.22
C VAL A 131 3.82 -9.53 -2.71
N ALA A 132 2.59 -9.01 -2.81
CA ALA A 132 2.22 -7.74 -2.21
C ALA A 132 0.73 -7.67 -1.88
N THR A 133 0.41 -6.86 -0.87
CA THR A 133 -0.94 -6.40 -0.54
C THR A 133 -0.97 -4.90 -0.77
N LEU A 134 -1.81 -4.43 -1.69
CA LEU A 134 -1.91 -3.02 -2.10
C LEU A 134 -3.01 -2.26 -1.36
N VAL A 135 -4.05 -2.98 -0.97
CA VAL A 135 -5.15 -2.52 -0.14
C VAL A 135 -5.36 -3.57 0.93
N ASP A 136 -5.24 -3.17 2.19
CA ASP A 136 -5.58 -4.02 3.31
C ASP A 136 -7.09 -4.02 3.48
N PRO A 137 -7.75 -5.18 3.64
CA PRO A 137 -9.16 -5.21 3.98
C PRO A 137 -9.52 -4.32 5.18
N GLU A 138 -8.65 -4.19 6.18
CA GLU A 138 -8.89 -3.34 7.35
C GLU A 138 -9.09 -1.85 7.02
N ASP A 139 -8.59 -1.38 5.87
CA ASP A 139 -8.75 -0.01 5.39
C ASP A 139 -10.20 0.30 4.97
N LYS A 140 -11.08 -0.71 4.91
CA LYS A 140 -12.50 -0.58 4.53
C LYS A 140 -12.71 0.04 3.14
N LEU A 141 -11.76 -0.17 2.24
CA LEU A 141 -11.82 0.33 0.87
C LEU A 141 -12.50 -0.67 -0.07
N THR A 142 -13.25 -0.12 -1.03
CA THR A 142 -13.88 -0.87 -2.13
C THR A 142 -13.29 -0.43 -3.45
N VAL A 143 -12.92 -1.38 -4.31
CA VAL A 143 -12.35 -1.09 -5.62
C VAL A 143 -13.44 -0.84 -6.66
N GLY A 144 -13.33 0.30 -7.34
CA GLY A 144 -14.24 0.74 -8.38
C GLY A 144 -14.19 -0.05 -9.69
N PRO A 145 -15.10 0.26 -10.63
CA PRO A 145 -15.20 -0.41 -11.93
C PRO A 145 -13.99 -0.21 -12.83
N ASP A 146 -13.23 0.88 -12.66
CA ASP A 146 -12.12 1.31 -13.52
C ASP A 146 -10.78 0.60 -13.27
N PHE A 147 -10.76 -0.40 -12.39
CA PHE A 147 -9.56 -1.18 -12.05
C PHE A 147 -8.90 -1.79 -13.30
N ALA A 148 -7.59 -1.51 -13.47
CA ALA A 148 -6.82 -2.01 -14.61
C ALA A 148 -5.31 -2.03 -14.33
N VAL A 149 -4.58 -2.88 -15.03
CA VAL A 149 -3.12 -2.78 -15.21
C VAL A 149 -2.84 -2.18 -16.58
N ARG A 150 -2.00 -1.15 -16.65
CA ARG A 150 -1.54 -0.50 -17.89
C ARG A 150 -0.09 -0.08 -17.74
N ASP A 151 0.74 -0.40 -18.72
CA ASP A 151 2.14 0.06 -18.79
C ASP A 151 2.96 -0.16 -17.49
N GLY A 152 2.78 -1.32 -16.85
CA GLY A 152 3.46 -1.67 -15.58
C GLY A 152 2.90 -0.95 -14.35
N GLU A 153 1.78 -0.25 -14.48
CA GLU A 153 1.10 0.47 -13.41
C GLU A 153 -0.28 -0.11 -13.12
N ILE A 154 -0.62 -0.22 -11.84
CA ILE A 154 -1.93 -0.65 -11.37
C ILE A 154 -2.76 0.59 -11.12
N LEU A 155 -3.96 0.68 -11.68
CA LEU A 155 -4.84 1.82 -11.61
C LEU A 155 -6.15 1.42 -10.93
N ALA A 156 -6.63 2.23 -9.98
CA ALA A 156 -7.94 2.02 -9.36
C ALA A 156 -8.57 3.33 -8.88
N THR A 157 -9.90 3.36 -8.83
CA THR A 157 -10.65 4.22 -7.93
C THR A 157 -11.02 3.42 -6.68
N LEU A 158 -10.74 3.96 -5.50
CA LEU A 158 -11.07 3.38 -4.20
C LEU A 158 -12.17 4.21 -3.54
N PHE A 159 -13.17 3.51 -2.99
CA PHE A 159 -14.27 4.12 -2.24
C PHE A 159 -14.12 3.76 -0.76
N GLY A 160 -14.15 4.78 0.10
CA GLY A 160 -13.93 4.67 1.55
C GLY A 160 -14.96 5.45 2.36
N TYR A 161 -14.68 5.61 3.65
CA TYR A 161 -15.60 6.22 4.60
C TYR A 161 -14.88 7.28 5.42
N SER A 162 -15.44 8.48 5.50
CA SER A 162 -14.89 9.59 6.28
C SER A 162 -14.95 9.36 7.79
N GLY A 163 -15.78 8.41 8.24
CA GLY A 163 -15.87 8.02 9.64
C GLY A 163 -16.85 6.88 9.92
N PRO A 164 -16.88 6.38 11.17
CA PRO A 164 -17.68 5.23 11.56
C PRO A 164 -19.20 5.49 11.57
N THR A 165 -19.62 6.75 11.47
CA THR A 165 -21.03 7.15 11.39
C THR A 165 -21.61 7.07 9.98
N VAL A 166 -20.76 6.89 8.97
CA VAL A 166 -21.19 6.76 7.57
C VAL A 166 -21.79 5.36 7.36
N PRO A 167 -23.02 5.24 6.83
CA PRO A 167 -23.64 3.94 6.59
C PRO A 167 -22.83 3.10 5.59
N SER A 168 -22.68 1.80 5.87
CA SER A 168 -21.91 0.86 5.02
C SER A 168 -22.45 0.69 3.59
N CYS A 169 -23.66 1.15 3.29
CA CYS A 169 -24.18 1.17 1.91
C CYS A 169 -23.50 2.21 1.02
N CYS A 170 -22.85 3.18 1.64
CA CYS A 170 -22.77 4.52 1.11
C CYS A 170 -21.41 5.14 1.46
N PRO A 171 -20.29 4.60 0.91
CA PRO A 171 -18.98 5.23 1.04
C PRO A 171 -19.03 6.67 0.52
N ASP A 172 -18.44 7.59 1.27
CA ASP A 172 -18.47 9.04 1.02
C ASP A 172 -17.08 9.61 0.68
N GLU A 173 -16.06 8.78 0.64
CA GLU A 173 -14.73 9.14 0.14
C GLU A 173 -14.42 8.45 -1.19
N GLU A 174 -13.78 9.16 -2.10
CA GLU A 174 -13.27 8.65 -3.37
C GLU A 174 -11.79 9.01 -3.53
N GLN A 175 -10.95 8.01 -3.85
CA GLN A 175 -9.52 8.19 -4.05
C GLN A 175 -9.12 7.53 -5.37
N ARG A 176 -8.58 8.31 -6.32
CA ARG A 176 -8.00 7.77 -7.55
C ARG A 176 -6.52 7.55 -7.35
N VAL A 177 -6.11 6.29 -7.41
CA VAL A 177 -4.74 5.91 -7.06
C VAL A 177 -4.11 5.05 -8.11
N SER A 178 -2.78 5.05 -8.09
CA SER A 178 -2.00 4.08 -8.82
C SER A 178 -0.95 3.42 -7.93
N TRP A 179 -0.49 2.25 -8.34
CA TRP A 179 0.68 1.61 -7.75
C TRP A 179 1.68 1.26 -8.83
N ARG A 180 2.93 1.63 -8.58
CA ARG A 180 4.07 1.28 -9.45
C ARG A 180 5.14 0.57 -8.64
N TRP A 181 5.74 -0.45 -9.26
CA TRP A 181 6.92 -1.08 -8.69
C TRP A 181 8.10 -0.11 -8.69
N GLN A 182 8.69 0.10 -7.51
CA GLN A 182 9.87 0.93 -7.32
C GLN A 182 10.73 0.30 -6.24
N ASN A 183 11.99 0.02 -6.56
CA ASN A 183 13.00 -0.41 -5.58
C ASN A 183 12.57 -1.61 -4.71
N GLY A 184 11.88 -2.60 -5.29
CA GLY A 184 11.49 -3.80 -4.54
C GLY A 184 10.12 -3.74 -3.87
N ALA A 185 9.33 -2.68 -4.07
CA ALA A 185 8.00 -2.55 -3.51
C ALA A 185 7.03 -1.80 -4.44
N PHE A 186 5.73 -2.03 -4.26
CA PHE A 186 4.70 -1.23 -4.90
C PHE A 186 4.47 0.07 -4.12
N VAL A 187 4.74 1.20 -4.77
CA VAL A 187 4.52 2.54 -4.19
C VAL A 187 3.20 3.09 -4.69
N ARG A 188 2.33 3.48 -3.75
CA ARG A 188 1.04 4.12 -4.02
C ARG A 188 1.23 5.59 -4.37
N GLY A 189 0.59 6.05 -5.43
CA GLY A 189 0.52 7.44 -5.86
C GLY A 189 -0.92 7.91 -6.08
N GLU A 190 -1.13 9.22 -6.05
CA GLU A 190 -2.40 9.84 -6.44
C GLU A 190 -2.47 10.04 -7.95
N ARG A 191 -3.67 9.84 -8.51
CA ARG A 191 -3.94 10.11 -9.92
C ARG A 191 -4.67 11.45 -10.05
N PRO A 192 -4.16 12.39 -10.87
CA PRO A 192 -4.91 13.59 -11.19
C PRO A 192 -6.26 13.25 -11.82
N VAL A 193 -7.28 14.03 -11.51
CA VAL A 193 -8.51 14.01 -12.30
C VAL A 193 -8.15 14.45 -13.72
N ALA A 194 -8.35 13.58 -14.71
CA ALA A 194 -8.23 14.00 -16.10
C ALA A 194 -9.25 15.13 -16.33
N ARG A 195 -8.76 16.35 -16.53
CA ARG A 195 -9.61 17.48 -16.92
C ARG A 195 -10.03 17.23 -18.36
N SER A 196 -11.33 17.02 -18.58
CA SER A 196 -11.90 17.10 -19.91
C SER A 196 -11.64 18.50 -20.45
N VAL A 197 -11.00 18.58 -21.61
CA VAL A 197 -10.83 19.81 -22.41
C VAL A 197 -11.91 19.86 -23.46
#